data_AF-A0A8E2DX75-F1
#
_entry.id   AF-A0A8E2DX75-F1
#
_cell.length_a   1.000
_cell.length_b   1.000
_cell.length_c   1.000
_cell.angle_alpha   90.00
_cell.angle_beta   90.00
_cell.angle_gamma   90.00
#
_symmetry.space_group_name_H-M   'P 1'
#
loop_
_entity.id
_entity.type
_entity.pdbx_description
1 polymer ?
#
loop_
_entity_poly.entity_id
_entity_poly.type
_entity_poly.pdbx_seq_one_letter_code
_entity_poly.pdbx_strand_id
1 'polypeptide(L)' 'LRLWQFDRLGGISSASFDIHEDGLQFVSAVLGFLCMDQEQLGFDPTIVSNGDMKYIEIERNGQRERPIIDQL' A
#
# COMPACT_ATOMS: atom_id res chain seq x y z
N LEU A 1 -11.72 11.77 -12.24
CA LEU A 1 -10.94 10.96 -11.27
C LEU A 1 -9.45 11.31 -11.38
N ARG A 2 -8.70 11.15 -10.29
CA ARG A 2 -7.24 11.26 -10.23
C ARG A 2 -6.72 10.19 -9.28
N LEU A 3 -5.66 9.50 -9.67
CA LEU A 3 -5.02 8.50 -8.84
C LEU A 3 -3.92 9.14 -8.00
N TRP A 4 -3.74 8.65 -6.79
CA TRP A 4 -2.72 9.11 -5.85
C TRP A 4 -1.91 7.93 -5.34
N GLN A 5 -0.60 8.13 -5.27
CA GLN A 5 0.33 7.25 -4.59
C GLN A 5 0.98 8.04 -3.46
N PHE A 6 1.00 7.47 -2.26
CA PHE A 6 1.62 8.08 -1.10
C PHE A 6 2.80 7.24 -0.64
N ASP A 7 3.91 7.89 -0.33
CA ASP A 7 5.07 7.28 0.32
C ASP A 7 5.53 8.14 1.50
N ARG A 8 6.67 7.79 2.12
CA ARG A 8 7.22 8.54 3.27
C ARG A 8 7.71 9.95 2.91
N LEU A 9 7.85 10.27 1.63
CA LEU A 9 8.29 11.58 1.11
C LEU A 9 7.11 12.45 0.67
N GLY A 10 5.92 11.88 0.45
CA GLY A 10 4.70 12.64 0.20
C GLY A 10 3.74 11.92 -0.76
N GLY A 11 2.84 12.70 -1.36
CA GLY A 11 1.87 12.21 -2.34
C GLY A 11 2.25 12.63 -3.77
N ILE A 12 2.28 11.66 -4.68
CA ILE A 12 2.38 11.90 -6.13
C ILE A 12 1.02 11.60 -6.75
N SER A 13 0.60 12.42 -7.71
CA SER A 13 -0.69 12.26 -8.37
C SER A 13 -0.55 12.04 -9.87
N SER A 14 -1.44 11.22 -10.43
CA SER A 14 -1.62 11.13 -11.88
C SER A 14 -2.21 12.43 -12.45
N ALA A 15 -2.21 12.55 -13.78
CA ALA A 15 -3.13 13.47 -14.43
C ALA A 15 -4.58 13.13 -14.04
N SER A 16 -5.44 14.15 -13.93
CA SER A 16 -6.87 13.93 -13.79
C SER A 16 -7.49 13.55 -15.14
N PHE A 17 -8.48 12.68 -15.12
CA PHE A 17 -9.25 12.22 -16.28
C PHE A 17 -10.75 12.23 -15.96
N ASP A 18 -11.62 12.29 -16.96
CA ASP A 18 -13.08 12.25 -16.74
C ASP A 18 -13.55 10.80 -16.80
N ILE A 19 -14.29 10.33 -15.80
CA ILE A 19 -14.74 8.94 -15.78
C ILE A 19 -15.85 8.65 -16.80
N HIS A 20 -16.57 9.68 -17.23
CA HIS A 20 -17.66 9.55 -18.19
C HIS A 20 -17.14 9.58 -19.63
N GLU A 21 -16.08 10.34 -19.89
CA GLU A 21 -15.43 10.41 -21.20
C GLU A 21 -14.34 9.33 -21.36
N ASP A 22 -13.57 9.04 -20.30
CA ASP A 22 -12.43 8.12 -20.31
C ASP A 22 -12.75 6.77 -19.62
N GLY A 23 -13.87 6.15 -20.01
CA GLY A 23 -14.38 4.93 -19.34
C GLY A 23 -13.39 3.74 -19.32
N LEU A 24 -12.57 3.58 -20.36
CA LEU A 24 -11.53 2.54 -20.38
C LEU A 24 -10.47 2.79 -19.31
N GLN A 25 -10.05 4.04 -19.13
CA GLN A 25 -9.06 4.40 -18.11
C GLN A 25 -9.63 4.19 -16.70
N PHE A 26 -10.91 4.48 -16.49
CA PHE A 26 -11.60 4.19 -15.24
C PHE A 26 -11.61 2.68 -14.93
N VAL A 27 -12.06 1.84 -15.86
CA VAL A 27 -12.08 0.38 -15.66
C VAL A 27 -10.67 -0.18 -15.45
N SER A 28 -9.68 0.35 -16.19
CA SER A 28 -8.27 -0.04 -16.04
C SER A 28 -7.73 0.31 -14.67
N ALA A 29 -8.09 1.47 -14.10
CA ALA A 29 -7.70 1.85 -12.76
C ALA A 29 -8.29 0.88 -11.71
N VAL A 30 -9.58 0.56 -11.82
CA VAL A 30 -10.26 -0.39 -10.93
C VAL A 30 -9.62 -1.78 -11.01
N LEU A 31 -9.39 -2.29 -12.22
CA LEU A 31 -8.70 -3.57 -12.43
C LEU A 31 -7.27 -3.54 -11.89
N GLY A 32 -6.56 -2.42 -12.05
CA GLY A 32 -5.24 -2.22 -11.47
C GLY A 32 -5.23 -2.46 -9.96
N PHE A 33 -6.11 -1.77 -9.22
CA PHE A 33 -6.22 -1.95 -7.77
C PHE A 33 -6.61 -3.38 -7.36
N LEU A 34 -7.45 -4.07 -8.15
CA LEU A 34 -7.85 -5.45 -7.87
C LEU A 34 -6.72 -6.46 -8.10
N CYS A 35 -5.82 -6.18 -9.05
CA CYS A 35 -4.72 -7.07 -9.42
C CYS A 35 -3.43 -6.80 -8.63
N MET A 36 -3.31 -5.63 -7.99
CA MET A 36 -2.12 -5.25 -7.23
C MET A 36 -1.97 -6.04 -5.93
N ASP A 37 -0.73 -6.39 -5.60
CA ASP A 37 -0.40 -6.92 -4.28
C ASP A 37 -0.36 -5.82 -3.21
N GLN A 38 -0.15 -6.21 -1.95
CA GLN A 38 -0.12 -5.24 -0.83
C GLN A 38 0.99 -4.20 -0.97
N GLU A 39 2.19 -4.58 -1.45
CA GLU A 39 3.29 -3.64 -1.61
C GLU A 39 2.96 -2.60 -2.69
N GLN A 40 2.40 -3.04 -3.81
CA GLN A 40 1.96 -2.16 -4.91
C GLN A 40 0.81 -1.23 -4.51
N LEU A 41 -0.04 -1.67 -3.59
CA LEU A 41 -1.09 -0.84 -2.98
C LEU A 41 -0.54 0.18 -1.96
N GLY A 42 0.77 0.15 -1.67
CA GLY A 42 1.44 1.08 -0.76
C GLY A 42 1.43 0.63 0.70
N PHE A 43 1.13 -0.64 1.00
CA PHE A 43 1.34 -1.18 2.34
C PHE A 43 2.84 -1.31 2.61
N ASP A 44 3.25 -1.02 3.84
CA ASP A 44 4.65 -1.17 4.24
C ASP A 44 5.00 -2.67 4.30
N PRO A 45 5.90 -3.18 3.44
CA PRO A 45 6.20 -4.61 3.36
C PRO A 45 6.97 -5.11 4.60
N THR A 46 7.44 -4.21 5.47
CA THR A 46 8.10 -4.58 6.73
C THR A 46 7.10 -4.98 7.83
N ILE A 47 5.81 -4.68 7.66
CA ILE A 47 4.75 -5.03 8.60
C ILE A 47 4.16 -6.39 8.22
N VAL A 48 4.40 -7.38 9.07
CA VAL A 48 3.85 -8.72 8.93
C VAL A 48 2.54 -8.82 9.71
N SER A 49 1.49 -9.32 9.06
CA SER A 49 0.21 -9.63 9.71
C SER A 49 0.06 -11.14 9.91
N ASN A 50 -0.24 -11.56 11.13
CA ASN A 50 -0.52 -12.96 11.49
C ASN A 50 -1.78 -13.02 12.36
N GLY A 51 -2.93 -13.28 11.74
CA GLY A 51 -4.23 -13.15 12.38
C GLY A 51 -4.48 -11.71 12.83
N ASP A 52 -4.83 -11.53 14.11
CA ASP A 52 -5.07 -10.22 14.69
C ASP A 52 -3.77 -9.50 15.11
N MET A 53 -2.62 -10.18 15.04
CA MET A 53 -1.33 -9.63 15.45
C MET A 53 -0.58 -9.02 14.26
N LYS A 54 -0.06 -7.80 14.45
CA LYS A 54 0.85 -7.15 13.50
C LYS A 54 2.22 -6.96 14.15
N TYR A 55 3.30 -7.21 13.42
CA TYR A 55 4.66 -7.04 13.93
C TYR A 55 5.63 -6.69 12.81
N ILE A 56 6.82 -6.21 13.18
CA ILE A 56 7.94 -6.01 12.26
C ILE A 56 9.00 -7.05 12.59
N GLU A 57 9.65 -7.68 11.61
CA GLU A 57 10.81 -8.53 11.87
C GLU A 57 12.09 -7.69 11.69
N ILE A 58 12.90 -7.61 12.75
CA ILE A 58 14.16 -6.86 12.73
C ILE A 58 15.31 -7.74 13.22
N GLU A 59 16.52 -7.40 12.81
CA GLU A 59 17.74 -7.93 13.41
C GLU A 59 18.40 -6.83 14.25
N ARG A 60 18.57 -7.08 15.54
CA ARG A 60 19.21 -6.18 16.49
C ARG A 60 20.26 -6.94 17.27
N ASN A 61 21.50 -6.46 17.24
CA ASN A 61 22.65 -7.09 17.90
C ASN A 61 22.87 -8.58 17.51
N GLY A 62 22.61 -8.93 16.25
CA GLY A 62 22.71 -10.31 15.75
C GLY A 62 21.58 -11.24 16.21
N GLN A 63 20.53 -10.70 16.84
CA GLN A 63 19.35 -11.46 17.25
C GLN A 63 18.13 -10.99 16.46
N ARG A 64 17.27 -11.94 16.07
CA ARG A 64 15.98 -11.64 15.45
C ARG A 64 14.96 -11.29 16.53
N GLU A 65 14.33 -10.14 16.36
CA GLU A 65 13.26 -9.64 17.23
C GLU A 65 11.98 -9.43 16.41
N ARG A 66 10.83 -9.52 17.08
CA ARG A 66 9.50 -9.26 16.49
C ARG A 66 8.70 -8.27 17.32
N PRO A 67 8.99 -6.96 17.25
CA PRO A 67 8.20 -5.95 17.95
C PRO A 67 6.75 -5.98 17.47
N ILE A 68 5.82 -6.10 18.42
CA ILE A 68 4.37 -6.10 18.15
C ILE A 68 3.90 -4.66 17.95
N ILE A 69 3.12 -4.44 16.90
CA ILE A 69 2.41 -3.19 16.66
C ILE A 69 1.05 -3.32 17.33
N ASP A 70 0.92 -2.75 18.52
CA ASP A 70 -0.36 -2.66 19.22
C ASP A 70 -1.22 -1.56 18.59
N GLN A 71 -2.53 -1.79 18.50
CA GLN A 71 -3.46 -0.74 18.06
C GLN A 71 -3.82 0.12 19.27
N LEU A 72 -3.54 1.42 19.19
CA LEU A 72 -3.95 2.41 20.20
C LEU A 72 -5.47 2.53 20.34
#